data_AF-A0A947X797-F1
#
_entry.id   AF-A0A947X797-F1
#
_cell.length_a   1.000
_cell.length_b   1.000
_cell.length_c   1.000
_cell.angle_alpha   90.00
_cell.angle_beta   90.00
_cell.angle_gamma   90.00
#
_symmetry.space_group_name_H-M   'P 1'
#
loop_
_entity.id
_entity.type
_entity.pdbx_description
1 polymer ?
#
loop_
_entity_poly.entity_id
_entity_poly.type
_entity_poly.pdbx_seq_one_letter_code
_entity_poly.pdbx_strand_id
1 'polypeptide(L)'
;MTRPASLARRFTAAAAAVFALLASPLSAQLETVDPNEALQYPIDGDLEETPGDQSVYAEPQTSAPAAPYSPEPQPRDGTNVAPSWSEPASPGSAATDYSAGPEATGSAIPPVVAEAEQTYREDDLIGAAQGVFGDGAKEVATLIRRLLADQGEPNAYIVGREASGAFIVGARYGSGTLYHKVEGERPVYWTGPSIGFDAGANAGSTFVLVYNLYDSEELYERYPAGEGQLYAVGGLTASYMRKGDVVLIPIRVGAGLRLGINAGYMKFSKEQRWLPF
;
A
#
# COMPACT_ATOMS: atom_id res chain seq x y z
N MET A 1 -35.99 14.90 -56.84
CA MET A 1 -36.53 15.16 -55.49
C MET A 1 -36.91 13.84 -54.85
N THR A 2 -36.06 13.28 -53.99
CA THR A 2 -36.33 12.06 -53.22
C THR A 2 -35.74 12.24 -51.81
N ARG A 3 -36.60 12.14 -50.80
CA ARG A 3 -36.30 12.37 -49.37
C ARG A 3 -35.54 11.19 -48.76
N PRO A 4 -34.57 11.39 -47.84
CA PRO A 4 -34.07 10.33 -46.97
C PRO A 4 -34.72 10.43 -45.58
N ALA A 5 -35.59 9.49 -45.23
CA ALA A 5 -36.13 9.39 -43.86
C ALA A 5 -36.31 7.91 -43.50
N SER A 6 -35.23 7.23 -43.14
CA SER A 6 -35.34 5.89 -42.54
C SER A 6 -34.26 5.53 -41.50
N LEU A 7 -33.27 6.38 -41.23
CA LEU A 7 -32.23 6.05 -40.23
C LEU A 7 -32.64 6.35 -38.78
N ALA A 8 -33.55 7.29 -38.54
CA ALA A 8 -33.89 7.76 -37.20
C ALA A 8 -34.80 6.80 -36.38
N ARG A 9 -35.31 5.71 -36.97
CA ARG A 9 -36.27 4.82 -36.30
C ARG A 9 -35.66 3.52 -35.76
N ARG A 10 -34.36 3.27 -36.00
CA ARG A 10 -33.66 2.06 -35.50
C ARG A 10 -32.89 2.28 -34.19
N PHE A 11 -32.70 3.53 -33.77
CA PHE A 11 -32.01 3.83 -32.50
C PHE A 11 -32.92 3.91 -31.28
N THR A 12 -34.24 3.99 -31.45
CA THR A 12 -35.20 4.04 -30.33
C THR A 12 -35.64 2.67 -29.81
N ALA A 13 -35.36 1.58 -30.53
CA ALA A 13 -35.69 0.21 -30.08
C ALA A 13 -34.58 -0.44 -29.22
N ALA A 14 -33.32 0.01 -29.32
CA ALA A 14 -32.22 -0.57 -28.54
C ALA A 14 -32.15 -0.01 -27.09
N ALA A 15 -32.65 1.21 -26.85
CA ALA A 15 -32.66 1.82 -25.52
C ALA A 15 -33.71 1.21 -24.57
N ALA A 16 -34.80 0.64 -25.11
CA ALA A 16 -35.86 0.03 -24.29
C ALA A 16 -35.51 -1.40 -23.80
N ALA A 17 -34.60 -2.11 -24.48
CA ALA A 17 -34.16 -3.44 -24.06
C ALA A 17 -33.14 -3.41 -22.91
N VAL A 18 -32.37 -2.33 -22.76
CA VAL A 18 -31.37 -2.20 -21.68
C VAL A 18 -32.03 -1.83 -20.34
N PHE A 19 -33.17 -1.11 -20.36
CA PHE A 19 -33.92 -0.82 -19.14
C PHE A 19 -34.78 -1.99 -18.63
N ALA A 20 -35.09 -2.98 -19.47
CA ALA A 20 -35.91 -4.13 -19.08
C ALA A 20 -35.12 -5.23 -18.33
N LEU A 21 -33.79 -5.21 -18.37
CA LEU A 21 -32.93 -6.16 -17.64
C LEU A 21 -32.48 -5.66 -16.26
N LEU A 22 -32.83 -4.43 -15.87
CA LEU A 22 -32.50 -3.85 -14.55
C LEU A 22 -33.60 -4.05 -13.50
N ALA A 23 -34.71 -4.70 -13.85
CA ALA A 23 -35.86 -4.90 -12.97
C ALA A 23 -36.14 -6.38 -12.64
N SER A 24 -35.15 -7.26 -12.80
CA SER A 24 -35.23 -8.62 -12.29
C SER A 24 -34.89 -8.59 -10.80
N PRO A 25 -35.83 -8.82 -9.86
CA PRO A 25 -35.43 -9.15 -8.51
C PRO A 25 -34.61 -10.43 -8.59
N LEU A 26 -33.34 -10.36 -8.19
CA LEU A 26 -32.59 -11.54 -7.78
C LEU A 26 -33.30 -12.09 -6.55
N SER A 27 -34.28 -12.97 -6.75
CA SER A 27 -34.77 -13.84 -5.70
C SER A 27 -33.62 -14.77 -5.32
N ALA A 28 -32.74 -14.30 -4.44
CA ALA A 28 -31.90 -15.17 -3.66
C ALA A 28 -32.84 -16.19 -3.01
N GLN A 29 -32.72 -17.45 -3.40
CA GLN A 29 -33.39 -18.53 -2.70
C GLN A 29 -32.73 -18.61 -1.32
N LEU A 30 -33.30 -17.88 -0.36
CA LEU A 30 -33.08 -18.06 1.06
C LEU A 30 -33.64 -19.45 1.38
N GLU A 31 -32.78 -20.47 1.28
CA GLU A 31 -33.00 -21.69 2.04
C GLU A 31 -32.80 -21.32 3.51
N THR A 32 -33.90 -21.20 4.23
CA THR A 32 -33.91 -21.04 5.68
C THR A 32 -33.42 -22.36 6.26
N VAL A 33 -32.11 -22.46 6.49
CA VAL A 33 -31.53 -23.57 7.24
C VAL A 33 -31.99 -23.43 8.69
N ASP A 34 -32.85 -24.34 9.14
CA ASP A 34 -33.19 -24.45 10.55
C ASP A 34 -31.93 -24.91 11.31
N PRO A 35 -31.39 -24.11 12.25
CA PRO A 35 -30.19 -24.47 12.99
C PRO A 35 -30.37 -25.74 13.85
N ASN A 36 -31.59 -26.24 14.03
CA ASN A 36 -31.84 -27.51 14.71
C ASN A 36 -31.68 -28.74 13.80
N GLU A 37 -31.67 -28.60 12.46
CA GLU A 37 -31.40 -29.75 11.56
C GLU A 37 -29.91 -30.10 11.47
N ALA A 38 -29.02 -29.13 11.68
CA ALA A 38 -27.56 -29.33 11.63
C ALA A 38 -27.02 -30.25 12.75
N LEU A 39 -27.83 -30.60 13.74
CA LEU A 39 -27.46 -31.48 14.85
C LEU A 39 -27.88 -32.95 14.65
N GLN A 40 -28.62 -33.27 13.58
CA GLN A 40 -29.16 -34.62 13.34
C GLN A 40 -28.47 -35.35 12.16
N TYR A 41 -27.27 -34.92 11.76
CA TYR A 41 -26.40 -35.75 10.93
C TYR A 41 -25.51 -36.62 11.83
N PRO A 42 -25.58 -37.96 11.72
CA PRO A 42 -24.53 -38.81 12.26
C PRO A 42 -23.24 -38.50 11.48
N ILE A 43 -22.30 -37.86 12.15
CA ILE A 43 -20.91 -37.78 11.72
C ILE A 43 -20.37 -39.21 11.81
N ASP A 44 -20.36 -39.91 10.68
CA ASP A 44 -19.72 -41.22 10.55
C ASP A 44 -18.21 -40.97 10.58
N GLY A 45 -17.63 -41.09 11.77
CA GLY A 45 -16.22 -40.89 12.04
C GLY A 45 -15.45 -42.17 11.74
N ASP A 46 -14.95 -42.30 10.51
CA ASP A 46 -13.96 -43.29 10.10
C ASP A 46 -12.52 -42.83 10.40
N LEU A 47 -12.31 -42.22 11.58
CA LEU A 47 -10.97 -41.95 12.10
C LEU A 47 -10.55 -43.11 13.01
N GLU A 48 -9.91 -44.12 12.43
CA GLU A 48 -9.13 -45.09 13.20
C GLU A 48 -7.94 -44.36 13.86
N GLU A 49 -7.98 -44.17 15.18
CA GLU A 49 -6.82 -43.77 15.97
C GLU A 49 -5.78 -44.90 15.94
N THR A 50 -4.61 -44.61 15.33
CA THR A 50 -3.46 -45.52 15.40
C THR A 50 -2.81 -45.39 16.79
N PRO A 51 -2.46 -46.49 17.48
CA PRO A 51 -1.88 -46.41 18.82
C PRO A 51 -0.55 -45.66 18.81
N GLY A 52 -0.51 -44.45 19.37
CA GLY A 52 0.70 -43.63 19.49
C GLY A 52 0.51 -42.12 19.39
N ASP A 53 -0.67 -41.63 19.00
CA ASP A 53 -0.91 -40.19 18.88
C ASP A 53 -1.35 -39.55 20.21
N GLN A 54 -0.90 -38.31 20.47
CA GLN A 54 -1.19 -37.61 21.73
C GLN A 54 -2.56 -36.92 21.68
N SER A 55 -3.42 -37.24 22.65
CA SER A 55 -4.76 -36.64 22.79
C SER A 55 -4.70 -35.13 23.02
N VAL A 56 -5.39 -34.36 22.18
CA VAL A 56 -5.46 -32.88 22.18
C VAL A 56 -6.20 -32.30 23.40
N TYR A 57 -6.87 -33.14 24.21
CA TYR A 57 -7.65 -32.71 25.38
C TYR A 57 -7.02 -33.05 26.75
N ALA A 58 -5.70 -33.23 26.83
CA ALA A 58 -5.04 -33.43 28.13
C ALA A 58 -4.95 -32.10 28.90
N GLU A 59 -5.65 -32.04 30.04
CA GLU A 59 -5.60 -30.94 31.01
C GLU A 59 -4.20 -30.83 31.65
N PRO A 60 -3.64 -29.62 31.88
CA PRO A 60 -2.29 -29.50 32.41
C PRO A 60 -2.24 -29.93 33.88
N GLN A 61 -1.51 -31.03 34.15
CA GLN A 61 -1.24 -31.49 35.50
C GLN A 61 -0.33 -30.50 36.23
N THR A 62 -0.87 -29.81 37.24
CA THR A 62 -0.10 -29.02 38.20
C THR A 62 0.50 -29.95 39.25
N SER A 63 1.82 -30.16 39.23
CA SER A 63 2.57 -30.79 40.34
C SER A 63 4.08 -30.53 40.24
N ALA A 64 4.57 -29.43 40.83
CA ALA A 64 5.93 -29.33 41.37
C ALA A 64 6.04 -28.11 42.33
N PRO A 65 6.50 -28.28 43.59
CA PRO A 65 6.73 -27.14 44.48
C PRO A 65 7.96 -26.34 44.00
N ALA A 66 7.80 -25.02 43.91
CA ALA A 66 8.91 -24.11 43.66
C ALA A 66 9.90 -24.12 44.84
N ALA A 67 11.18 -24.27 44.54
CA ALA A 67 12.26 -24.03 45.51
C ALA A 67 12.34 -22.53 45.84
N PRO A 68 12.60 -22.13 47.11
CA PRO A 68 12.79 -20.73 47.44
C PRO A 68 14.13 -20.23 46.86
N TYR A 69 14.06 -19.29 45.93
CA TYR A 69 15.23 -18.54 45.47
C TYR A 69 15.59 -17.50 46.54
N SER A 70 16.80 -17.63 47.10
CA SER A 70 17.44 -16.58 47.90
C SER A 70 17.91 -15.44 46.98
N PRO A 71 17.73 -14.17 47.34
CA PRO A 71 18.29 -13.06 46.58
C PRO A 71 19.80 -12.93 46.84
N GLU A 72 20.59 -12.93 45.76
CA GLU A 72 22.04 -12.72 45.80
C GLU A 72 22.37 -11.20 45.80
N PRO A 73 23.43 -10.73 46.49
CA PRO A 73 23.73 -9.29 46.62
C PRO A 73 24.31 -8.69 45.34
N GLN A 74 23.83 -7.50 44.95
CA GLN A 74 24.36 -6.74 43.81
C GLN A 74 25.77 -6.18 44.07
N PRO A 75 26.68 -6.24 43.08
CA PRO A 75 27.82 -5.33 43.01
C PRO A 75 27.37 -3.99 42.39
N ARG A 76 27.64 -2.90 43.11
CA ARG A 76 27.64 -1.54 42.56
C ARG A 76 28.87 -1.36 41.67
N ASP A 77 28.67 -0.83 40.47
CA ASP A 77 29.40 0.29 39.86
C ASP A 77 29.25 0.29 38.33
N GLY A 78 29.09 1.49 37.74
CA GLY A 78 29.37 1.74 36.31
C GLY A 78 28.20 2.14 35.41
N THR A 79 27.78 3.40 35.52
CA THR A 79 27.25 4.27 34.44
C THR A 79 26.34 3.66 33.36
N ASN A 80 25.03 3.89 33.54
CA ASN A 80 23.99 3.76 32.53
C ASN A 80 24.12 4.92 31.51
N VAL A 81 24.48 4.63 30.26
CA VAL A 81 24.40 5.59 29.14
C VAL A 81 23.16 5.26 28.32
N ALA A 82 22.10 6.04 28.52
CA ALA A 82 20.94 6.06 27.63
C ALA A 82 21.24 6.97 26.43
N PRO A 83 20.76 6.66 25.20
CA PRO A 83 20.88 7.58 24.08
C PRO A 83 19.98 8.79 24.29
N SER A 84 20.58 9.97 24.40
CA SER A 84 19.89 11.27 24.47
C SER A 84 19.46 11.70 23.08
N TRP A 85 18.15 11.64 22.81
CA TRP A 85 17.51 12.43 21.77
C TRP A 85 16.45 13.29 22.45
N SER A 86 16.78 14.57 22.66
CA SER A 86 15.88 15.75 22.66
C SER A 86 16.51 16.86 23.49
N GLU A 87 17.29 17.76 22.89
CA GLU A 87 17.41 19.13 23.43
C GLU A 87 17.84 20.13 22.34
N PRO A 88 17.09 21.24 22.15
CA PRO A 88 17.48 22.30 21.23
C PRO A 88 18.60 23.14 21.86
N ALA A 89 19.77 23.16 21.23
CA ALA A 89 20.88 23.99 21.65
C ALA A 89 20.53 25.49 21.50
N SER A 90 20.47 26.21 22.62
CA SER A 90 20.49 27.68 22.64
C SER A 90 21.93 28.18 22.43
N PRO A 91 22.21 29.12 21.52
CA PRO A 91 23.53 29.72 21.42
C PRO A 91 23.69 30.82 22.49
N GLY A 92 24.52 30.54 23.49
CA GLY A 92 25.03 31.52 24.45
C GLY A 92 26.25 32.26 23.88
N SER A 93 26.24 33.58 24.03
CA SER A 93 27.24 34.53 23.55
C SER A 93 28.65 34.29 24.14
N ALA A 94 29.68 34.42 23.30
CA ALA A 94 31.00 34.83 23.74
C ALA A 94 31.64 35.72 22.65
N ALA A 95 31.97 36.95 23.04
CA ALA A 95 32.65 37.93 22.20
C ALA A 95 34.13 37.58 22.03
N THR A 96 34.68 37.81 20.83
CA THR A 96 36.07 38.28 20.68
C THR A 96 36.19 39.08 19.39
N ASP A 97 36.69 40.29 19.55
CA ASP A 97 36.97 41.30 18.53
C ASP A 97 38.38 41.04 17.97
N TYR A 98 38.58 40.98 16.65
CA TYR A 98 39.67 41.67 15.91
C TYR A 98 39.73 41.32 14.40
N SER A 99 39.73 42.40 13.62
CA SER A 99 40.44 42.65 12.34
C SER A 99 39.94 42.07 11.00
N ALA A 100 39.64 43.04 10.12
CA ALA A 100 39.43 42.93 8.69
C ALA A 100 40.76 42.77 7.92
N GLY A 101 40.72 41.98 6.83
CA GLY A 101 41.77 41.85 5.80
C GLY A 101 41.36 40.83 4.72
N PRO A 102 41.75 41.00 3.44
CA PRO A 102 40.85 40.82 2.30
C PRO A 102 40.81 39.42 1.66
N GLU A 103 39.69 39.22 0.96
CA GLU A 103 39.40 38.29 -0.14
C GLU A 103 40.45 37.21 -0.51
N ALA A 104 40.05 35.96 -0.35
CA ALA A 104 40.48 34.87 -1.20
C ALA A 104 39.23 34.19 -1.79
N THR A 105 39.01 34.39 -3.08
CA THR A 105 37.97 33.75 -3.88
C THR A 105 38.26 32.26 -3.99
N GLY A 106 37.85 31.49 -2.99
CA GLY A 106 37.75 30.03 -3.09
C GLY A 106 36.42 29.68 -3.73
N SER A 107 36.44 29.13 -4.94
CA SER A 107 35.27 28.52 -5.57
C SER A 107 34.69 27.47 -4.61
N ALA A 108 33.58 27.80 -3.96
CA ALA A 108 32.79 26.85 -3.20
C ALA A 108 32.20 25.84 -4.18
N ILE A 109 32.64 24.59 -4.08
CA ILE A 109 31.88 23.45 -4.61
C ILE A 109 30.55 23.46 -3.84
N PRO A 110 29.38 23.54 -4.51
CA PRO A 110 28.12 23.53 -3.79
C PRO A 110 28.00 22.21 -3.00
N PRO A 111 27.49 22.24 -1.76
CA PRO A 111 27.40 21.04 -0.95
C PRO A 111 26.39 20.08 -1.57
N VAL A 112 26.85 18.89 -1.95
CA VAL A 112 26.02 17.72 -2.35
C VAL A 112 25.19 17.17 -1.16
N VAL A 113 25.24 17.84 -0.01
CA VAL A 113 24.59 17.42 1.24
C VAL A 113 23.11 17.86 1.32
N ALA A 114 22.68 18.80 0.48
CA ALA A 114 21.31 19.35 0.54
C ALA A 114 20.23 18.46 -0.11
N GLU A 115 20.58 17.58 -1.06
CA GLU A 115 19.60 16.66 -1.69
C GLU A 115 19.34 15.40 -0.86
N ALA A 116 20.31 15.00 -0.02
CA ALA A 116 20.20 13.80 0.82
C ALA A 116 19.14 13.93 1.93
N GLU A 117 18.84 15.14 2.39
CA GLU A 117 17.80 15.38 3.40
C GLU A 117 16.39 15.39 2.81
N GLN A 118 16.26 15.53 1.49
CA GLN A 118 14.97 15.77 0.83
C GLN A 118 14.40 14.55 0.11
N THR A 119 15.14 13.45 0.04
CA THR A 119 14.77 12.23 -0.71
C THR A 119 15.01 10.95 0.10
N TYR A 120 14.25 9.90 -0.19
CA TYR A 120 14.40 8.58 0.41
C TYR A 120 15.41 7.74 -0.36
N ARG A 121 16.40 7.22 0.36
CA ARG A 121 17.47 6.39 -0.18
C ARG A 121 16.96 4.98 -0.49
N GLU A 122 17.73 4.24 -1.29
CA GLU A 122 17.41 2.84 -1.61
C GLU A 122 17.11 2.00 -0.35
N ASP A 123 17.98 2.05 0.65
CA ASP A 123 17.86 1.23 1.86
C ASP A 123 16.59 1.58 2.68
N ASP A 124 16.23 2.86 2.75
CA ASP A 124 15.00 3.32 3.41
C ASP A 124 13.75 2.69 2.75
N LEU A 125 13.71 2.73 1.42
CA LEU A 125 12.58 2.26 0.63
C LEU A 125 12.49 0.73 0.62
N ILE A 126 13.62 0.04 0.54
CA ILE A 126 13.67 -1.42 0.63
C ILE A 126 13.22 -1.86 2.02
N GLY A 127 13.70 -1.21 3.09
CA GLY A 127 13.29 -1.51 4.46
C GLY A 127 11.80 -1.26 4.68
N ALA A 128 11.28 -0.13 4.20
CA ALA A 128 9.85 0.15 4.25
C ALA A 128 9.03 -0.89 3.47
N ALA A 129 9.45 -1.26 2.26
CA ALA A 129 8.79 -2.27 1.44
C ALA A 129 8.82 -3.65 2.11
N GLN A 130 9.91 -4.04 2.76
CA GLN A 130 10.00 -5.29 3.52
C GLN A 130 8.94 -5.37 4.62
N GLY A 131 8.70 -4.27 5.35
CA GLY A 131 7.64 -4.22 6.37
C GLY A 131 6.24 -4.46 5.84
N VAL A 132 6.00 -4.21 4.54
CA VAL A 132 4.68 -4.32 3.90
C VAL A 132 4.49 -5.64 3.16
N PHE A 133 5.55 -6.14 2.53
CA PHE A 133 5.49 -7.29 1.62
C PHE A 133 6.07 -8.58 2.23
N GLY A 134 6.76 -8.52 3.37
CA GLY A 134 7.33 -9.70 4.04
C GLY A 134 8.20 -10.52 3.10
N ASP A 135 7.91 -11.82 2.97
CA ASP A 135 8.66 -12.76 2.13
C ASP A 135 8.69 -12.37 0.64
N GLY A 136 7.68 -11.63 0.15
CA GLY A 136 7.61 -11.12 -1.23
C GLY A 136 8.54 -9.93 -1.50
N ALA A 137 9.16 -9.36 -0.46
CA ALA A 137 9.91 -8.12 -0.58
C ALA A 137 11.21 -8.22 -1.39
N LYS A 138 11.77 -9.43 -1.58
CA LYS A 138 13.02 -9.59 -2.34
C LYS A 138 12.88 -9.17 -3.81
N GLU A 139 11.77 -9.54 -4.44
CA GLU A 139 11.48 -9.17 -5.82
C GLU A 139 11.12 -7.67 -5.91
N VAL A 140 10.34 -7.18 -4.95
CA VAL A 140 10.03 -5.74 -4.81
C VAL A 140 11.31 -4.91 -4.69
N ALA A 141 12.26 -5.32 -3.85
CA ALA A 141 13.53 -4.64 -3.64
C ALA A 141 14.34 -4.53 -4.94
N THR A 142 14.35 -5.60 -5.74
CA THR A 142 15.02 -5.60 -7.05
C THR A 142 14.38 -4.60 -8.00
N LEU A 143 13.05 -4.50 -8.00
CA LEU A 143 12.35 -3.51 -8.80
C LEU A 143 12.60 -2.08 -8.31
N ILE A 144 12.56 -1.83 -7.00
CA ILE A 144 12.83 -0.51 -6.40
C ILE A 144 14.22 -0.04 -6.82
N ARG A 145 15.25 -0.89 -6.70
CA ARG A 145 16.61 -0.57 -7.14
C ARG A 145 16.68 -0.14 -8.61
N ARG A 146 15.95 -0.85 -9.50
CA ARG A 146 15.89 -0.48 -10.92
C ARG A 146 15.18 0.85 -11.13
N LEU A 147 14.03 1.05 -10.48
CA LEU A 147 13.29 2.31 -10.57
C LEU A 147 14.12 3.51 -10.07
N LEU A 148 14.88 3.34 -8.99
CA LEU A 148 15.78 4.37 -8.49
C LEU A 148 16.94 4.64 -9.44
N ALA A 149 17.49 3.61 -10.09
CA ALA A 149 18.51 3.80 -11.12
C ALA A 149 17.97 4.58 -12.33
N ASP A 150 16.71 4.36 -12.70
CA ASP A 150 16.09 4.97 -13.88
C ASP A 150 15.50 6.37 -13.61
N GLN A 151 14.94 6.61 -12.42
CA GLN A 151 14.16 7.81 -12.07
C GLN A 151 14.79 8.65 -10.94
N GLY A 152 15.84 8.15 -10.28
CA GLY A 152 16.41 8.75 -9.09
C GLY A 152 15.63 8.44 -7.81
N GLU A 153 15.91 9.21 -6.75
CA GLU A 153 15.34 9.02 -5.42
C GLU A 153 14.03 9.81 -5.24
N PRO A 154 12.95 9.17 -4.73
CA PRO A 154 11.68 9.84 -4.47
C PRO A 154 11.74 10.69 -3.19
N ASN A 155 10.91 11.73 -3.09
CA ASN A 155 10.80 12.56 -1.88
C ASN A 155 9.65 12.13 -0.95
N ALA A 156 8.80 11.20 -1.40
CA ALA A 156 7.77 10.56 -0.60
C ALA A 156 7.52 9.10 -1.02
N TYR A 157 6.87 8.33 -0.15
CA TYR A 157 6.33 7.01 -0.52
C TYR A 157 5.00 6.75 0.19
N ILE A 158 4.20 5.81 -0.33
CA ILE A 158 2.95 5.38 0.28
C ILE A 158 3.04 3.90 0.61
N VAL A 159 2.61 3.53 1.81
CA VAL A 159 2.39 2.16 2.24
C VAL A 159 0.90 1.92 2.40
N GLY A 160 0.36 0.88 1.78
CA GLY A 160 -1.03 0.54 2.01
C GLY A 160 -1.50 -0.78 1.42
N ARG A 161 -2.81 -0.93 1.33
CA ARG A 161 -3.50 -2.11 0.81
C ARG A 161 -4.53 -1.69 -0.23
N GLU A 162 -4.73 -2.53 -1.22
CA GLU A 162 -5.68 -2.32 -2.30
C GLU A 162 -6.53 -3.58 -2.48
N ALA A 163 -7.83 -3.38 -2.71
CA ALA A 163 -8.74 -4.37 -3.23
C ALA A 163 -9.35 -3.87 -4.54
N SER A 164 -9.54 -4.77 -5.51
CA SER A 164 -10.20 -4.45 -6.76
C SER A 164 -11.06 -5.60 -7.24
N GLY A 165 -12.07 -5.31 -8.02
CA GLY A 165 -12.83 -6.33 -8.73
C GLY A 165 -13.33 -5.81 -10.06
N ALA A 166 -13.46 -6.69 -11.05
CA ALA A 166 -14.08 -6.35 -12.33
C ALA A 166 -14.88 -7.50 -12.93
N PHE A 167 -15.82 -7.13 -13.80
CA PHE A 167 -16.45 -7.97 -14.81
C PHE A 167 -16.60 -7.11 -16.06
N ILE A 168 -15.62 -7.16 -16.97
CA ILE A 168 -15.40 -6.21 -18.08
C ILE A 168 -14.98 -4.82 -17.55
N VAL A 169 -15.82 -4.19 -16.72
CA VAL A 169 -15.53 -2.95 -16.01
C VAL A 169 -15.58 -3.23 -14.51
N GLY A 170 -14.75 -2.52 -13.77
CA GLY A 170 -14.60 -2.71 -12.34
C GLY A 170 -14.09 -1.48 -11.64
N ALA A 171 -13.84 -1.64 -10.34
CA ALA A 171 -13.32 -0.60 -9.48
C ALA A 171 -12.19 -1.14 -8.61
N ARG A 172 -11.34 -0.22 -8.18
CA ARG A 172 -10.34 -0.43 -7.14
C ARG A 172 -10.54 0.55 -6.00
N TYR A 173 -10.19 0.10 -4.81
CA TYR A 173 -10.20 0.85 -3.57
C TYR A 173 -8.95 0.50 -2.79
N GLY A 174 -8.26 1.51 -2.29
CA GLY A 174 -7.15 1.29 -1.39
C GLY A 174 -7.04 2.37 -0.35
N SER A 175 -6.28 2.04 0.69
CA SER A 175 -5.99 2.91 1.81
C SER A 175 -4.56 2.68 2.28
N GLY A 176 -3.96 3.72 2.82
CA GLY A 176 -2.58 3.69 3.27
C GLY A 176 -2.17 4.98 3.96
N THR A 177 -0.86 5.08 4.15
CA THR A 177 -0.18 6.23 4.76
C THR A 177 0.87 6.74 3.78
N LEU A 178 0.81 8.03 3.48
CA LEU A 178 1.88 8.78 2.83
C LEU A 178 2.95 9.06 3.87
N TYR A 179 4.20 8.79 3.51
CA TYR A 179 5.41 9.19 4.24
C TYR A 179 6.15 10.21 3.37
N HIS A 180 6.11 11.47 3.79
CA HIS A 180 6.75 12.58 3.08
C HIS A 180 7.96 13.07 3.88
N LYS A 181 9.12 13.29 3.23
CA LYS A 181 10.36 13.70 3.94
C LYS A 181 10.19 14.95 4.80
N VAL A 182 9.57 15.99 4.25
CA VAL A 182 9.36 17.28 4.94
C VAL A 182 8.05 17.34 5.73
N GLU A 183 6.93 17.03 5.08
CA GLU A 183 5.59 17.21 5.67
C GLU A 183 5.11 16.05 6.57
N GLY A 184 5.89 14.99 6.69
CA GLY A 184 5.60 13.86 7.58
C GLY A 184 4.53 12.91 7.05
N GLU A 185 3.79 12.31 7.98
CA GLU A 185 2.83 11.25 7.68
C GLU A 185 1.42 11.79 7.45
N ARG A 186 0.74 11.27 6.43
CA ARG A 186 -0.66 11.62 6.14
C ARG A 186 -1.48 10.40 5.74
N PRO A 187 -2.75 10.29 6.20
CA PRO A 187 -3.64 9.26 5.67
C PRO A 187 -3.90 9.52 4.19
N VAL A 188 -3.99 8.44 3.42
CA VAL A 188 -4.30 8.51 2.00
C VAL A 188 -5.20 7.36 1.59
N TYR A 189 -6.23 7.70 0.83
CA TYR A 189 -7.16 6.75 0.23
C TYR A 189 -7.12 6.93 -1.27
N TRP A 190 -7.32 5.85 -2.01
CA TRP A 190 -7.41 5.94 -3.46
C TRP A 190 -8.51 5.07 -4.04
N THR A 191 -9.01 5.52 -5.18
CA THR A 191 -10.00 4.82 -5.96
C THR A 191 -9.68 4.93 -7.44
N GLY A 192 -10.25 4.05 -8.24
CA GLY A 192 -10.09 4.15 -9.69
C GLY A 192 -10.87 3.09 -10.44
N PRO A 193 -11.15 3.33 -11.72
CA PRO A 193 -11.62 2.29 -12.62
C PRO A 193 -10.61 1.13 -12.72
N SER A 194 -11.13 -0.06 -13.00
CA SER A 194 -10.32 -1.20 -13.42
C SER A 194 -10.96 -1.89 -14.62
N ILE A 195 -10.14 -2.41 -15.53
CA ILE A 195 -10.60 -3.22 -16.66
C ILE A 195 -10.02 -4.62 -16.51
N GLY A 196 -10.90 -5.61 -16.48
CA GLY A 196 -10.54 -7.02 -16.48
C GLY A 196 -11.11 -7.70 -17.71
N PHE A 197 -10.33 -8.57 -18.33
CA PHE A 197 -10.83 -9.46 -19.38
C PHE A 197 -11.70 -10.59 -18.82
N ASP A 198 -11.67 -10.76 -17.50
CA ASP A 198 -12.30 -11.80 -16.71
C ASP A 198 -13.07 -11.22 -15.51
N ALA A 199 -13.96 -12.05 -14.96
CA ALA A 199 -14.60 -11.83 -13.68
C ALA A 199 -13.62 -12.18 -12.56
N GLY A 200 -13.24 -11.22 -11.71
CA GLY A 200 -12.28 -11.50 -10.67
C GLY A 200 -12.12 -10.40 -9.65
N ALA A 201 -11.59 -10.76 -8.48
CA ALA A 201 -11.23 -9.86 -7.41
C ALA A 201 -9.77 -10.07 -7.02
N ASN A 202 -9.07 -8.95 -6.77
CA ASN A 202 -7.70 -8.94 -6.27
C ASN A 202 -7.69 -8.23 -4.92
N ALA A 203 -6.85 -8.70 -4.01
CA ALA A 203 -6.53 -7.97 -2.79
C ALA A 203 -5.04 -8.14 -2.48
N GLY A 204 -4.39 -7.07 -2.05
CA GLY A 204 -2.96 -7.13 -1.81
C GLY A 204 -2.37 -5.88 -1.19
N SER A 205 -1.08 -5.97 -0.92
CA SER A 205 -0.26 -4.86 -0.48
C SER A 205 0.11 -3.96 -1.66
N THR A 206 0.21 -2.66 -1.40
CA THR A 206 0.61 -1.64 -2.38
C THR A 206 1.65 -0.73 -1.77
N PHE A 207 2.71 -0.46 -2.51
CA PHE A 207 3.77 0.47 -2.18
C PHE A 207 3.94 1.44 -3.34
N VAL A 208 3.84 2.75 -3.09
CA VAL A 208 3.91 3.76 -4.16
C VAL A 208 5.15 4.62 -3.94
N LEU A 209 6.04 4.66 -4.93
CA LEU A 209 7.10 5.67 -4.96
C LEU A 209 6.51 6.99 -5.46
N VAL A 210 6.80 8.09 -4.77
CA VAL A 210 6.24 9.41 -5.06
C VAL A 210 7.36 10.42 -5.24
N TYR A 211 7.43 11.00 -6.44
CA TYR A 211 8.48 11.93 -6.84
C TYR A 211 7.90 13.33 -7.03
N ASN A 212 8.72 14.33 -6.72
CA ASN A 212 8.43 15.76 -6.91
C ASN A 212 7.14 16.22 -6.23
N LEU A 213 6.73 15.56 -5.14
CA LEU A 213 5.59 16.01 -4.34
C LEU A 213 6.11 17.10 -3.38
N TYR A 214 5.97 18.36 -3.73
CA TYR A 214 6.48 19.47 -2.91
C TYR A 214 5.45 20.00 -1.91
N ASP A 215 4.17 19.79 -2.20
CA ASP A 215 3.03 20.04 -1.34
C ASP A 215 2.19 18.76 -1.28
N SER A 216 1.99 18.18 -0.09
CA SER A 216 1.19 16.94 0.02
C SER A 216 -0.26 17.12 -0.44
N GLU A 217 -0.76 18.35 -0.54
CA GLU A 217 -2.07 18.63 -1.09
C GLU A 217 -2.18 18.26 -2.58
N GLU A 218 -1.08 18.34 -3.33
CA GLU A 218 -1.02 17.93 -4.74
C GLU A 218 -1.20 16.41 -4.91
N LEU A 219 -0.97 15.62 -3.85
CA LEU A 219 -1.24 14.18 -3.89
C LEU A 219 -2.74 13.90 -4.03
N TYR A 220 -3.62 14.70 -3.42
CA TYR A 220 -5.05 14.39 -3.26
C TYR A 220 -5.90 14.71 -4.50
N GLU A 221 -5.41 14.27 -5.65
CA GLU A 221 -5.97 14.58 -6.95
C GLU A 221 -6.14 13.32 -7.81
N ARG A 222 -6.58 13.50 -9.07
CA ARG A 222 -6.67 12.41 -10.05
C ARG A 222 -5.39 12.33 -10.89
N TYR A 223 -4.73 11.19 -10.83
CA TYR A 223 -3.54 10.88 -11.59
C TYR A 223 -3.90 9.97 -12.77
N PRO A 224 -3.84 10.45 -14.02
CA PRO A 224 -4.09 9.61 -15.18
C PRO A 224 -3.03 8.51 -15.26
N ALA A 225 -3.46 7.30 -15.60
CA ALA A 225 -2.54 6.21 -15.87
C ALA A 225 -1.67 6.58 -17.06
N GLY A 226 -0.35 6.46 -16.90
CA GLY A 226 0.60 6.52 -18.01
C GLY A 226 0.45 5.31 -18.92
N GLU A 227 1.08 5.38 -20.08
CA GLU A 227 1.05 4.31 -21.08
C GLU A 227 1.79 3.07 -20.55
N GLY A 228 1.05 2.12 -19.95
CA GLY A 228 1.54 0.77 -19.64
C GLY A 228 1.81 0.43 -18.16
N GLN A 229 1.84 -0.88 -17.87
CA GLN A 229 2.51 -1.43 -16.69
C GLN A 229 4.02 -1.44 -17.00
N LEU A 230 4.86 -0.89 -16.13
CA LEU A 230 6.31 -0.93 -16.34
C LEU A 230 6.85 -2.36 -16.20
N TYR A 231 6.30 -3.16 -15.28
CA TYR A 231 6.80 -4.51 -14.99
C TYR A 231 5.71 -5.43 -14.43
N ALA A 232 5.62 -6.66 -14.95
CA ALA A 232 4.82 -7.75 -14.38
C ALA A 232 5.68 -9.02 -14.35
N VAL A 233 6.14 -9.42 -13.16
CA VAL A 233 6.97 -10.61 -12.92
C VAL A 233 6.54 -11.22 -11.59
N GLY A 234 6.44 -12.55 -11.51
CA GLY A 234 6.32 -13.24 -10.21
C GLY A 234 5.08 -12.95 -9.35
N GLY A 235 4.02 -12.32 -9.89
CA GLY A 235 2.86 -11.89 -9.08
C GLY A 235 2.98 -10.45 -8.54
N LEU A 236 3.97 -9.71 -9.01
CA LEU A 236 4.16 -8.28 -8.77
C LEU A 236 3.74 -7.47 -10.01
N THR A 237 3.13 -6.30 -9.79
CA THR A 237 2.84 -5.33 -10.87
C THR A 237 3.34 -3.95 -10.52
N ALA A 238 3.86 -3.23 -11.50
CA ALA A 238 4.26 -1.84 -11.37
C ALA A 238 3.64 -1.00 -12.49
N SER A 239 3.09 0.16 -12.14
CA SER A 239 2.46 1.10 -13.07
C SER A 239 3.04 2.49 -12.88
N TYR A 240 2.96 3.34 -13.91
CA TYR A 240 3.39 4.74 -13.84
C TYR A 240 2.21 5.68 -14.06
N MET A 241 2.15 6.75 -13.29
CA MET A 241 1.15 7.82 -13.44
C MET A 241 1.78 9.16 -13.12
N ARG A 242 1.34 10.21 -13.82
CA ARG A 242 1.89 11.55 -13.69
C ARG A 242 0.81 12.60 -13.80
N LYS A 243 0.89 13.63 -12.96
CA LYS A 243 0.11 14.86 -13.09
C LYS A 243 1.01 16.05 -12.82
N GLY A 244 1.12 16.97 -13.78
CA GLY A 244 2.10 18.04 -13.68
C GLY A 244 3.50 17.46 -13.55
N ASP A 245 4.22 17.82 -12.49
CA ASP A 245 5.55 17.31 -12.18
C ASP A 245 5.57 16.15 -11.19
N VAL A 246 4.44 15.89 -10.51
CA VAL A 246 4.30 14.79 -9.57
C VAL A 246 4.18 13.47 -10.32
N VAL A 247 5.05 12.53 -9.97
CA VAL A 247 5.09 11.18 -10.53
C VAL A 247 4.84 10.16 -9.44
N LEU A 248 3.94 9.21 -9.71
CA LEU A 248 3.64 8.11 -8.81
C LEU A 248 3.90 6.79 -9.52
N ILE A 249 4.58 5.87 -8.82
CA ILE A 249 4.86 4.52 -9.32
C ILE A 249 4.32 3.49 -8.32
N PRO A 250 3.04 3.06 -8.46
CA PRO A 250 2.50 2.02 -7.61
C PRO A 250 3.05 0.65 -7.96
N ILE A 251 3.58 -0.04 -6.95
CA ILE A 251 4.07 -1.42 -6.94
C ILE A 251 3.10 -2.25 -6.10
N ARG A 252 2.57 -3.35 -6.65
CA ARG A 252 1.55 -4.18 -6.00
C ARG A 252 1.99 -5.63 -5.95
N VAL A 253 1.70 -6.28 -4.83
CA VAL A 253 1.87 -7.72 -4.61
C VAL A 253 0.62 -8.24 -3.91
N GLY A 254 0.03 -9.32 -4.41
CA GLY A 254 -1.18 -9.87 -3.81
C GLY A 254 -1.66 -11.17 -4.44
N ALA A 255 -2.52 -11.86 -3.71
CA ALA A 255 -3.21 -13.04 -4.21
C ALA A 255 -4.30 -12.64 -5.22
N GLY A 256 -4.53 -13.52 -6.21
CA GLY A 256 -5.50 -13.26 -7.27
C GLY A 256 -5.04 -12.20 -8.28
N LEU A 257 -3.73 -12.02 -8.46
CA LEU A 257 -3.21 -11.04 -9.42
C LEU A 257 -3.65 -11.36 -10.86
N ARG A 258 -4.76 -10.75 -11.29
CA ARG A 258 -5.16 -10.76 -12.70
C ARG A 258 -4.28 -9.83 -13.53
N LEU A 259 -4.00 -10.21 -14.77
CA LEU A 259 -3.36 -9.38 -15.79
C LEU A 259 -4.33 -8.30 -16.33
N GLY A 260 -5.00 -7.60 -15.41
CA GLY A 260 -5.91 -6.51 -15.71
C GLY A 260 -5.14 -5.20 -15.92
N ILE A 261 -5.59 -4.40 -16.88
CA ILE A 261 -5.01 -3.07 -17.10
C ILE A 261 -5.75 -2.08 -16.18
N ASN A 262 -4.97 -1.33 -15.42
CA ASN A 262 -5.46 -0.18 -14.67
C ASN A 262 -5.62 0.97 -15.66
N ALA A 263 -6.73 0.97 -16.40
CA ALA A 263 -7.01 1.99 -17.40
C ALA A 263 -7.68 3.20 -16.75
N GLY A 264 -7.27 4.41 -17.16
CA GLY A 264 -7.94 5.66 -16.78
C GLY A 264 -7.13 6.47 -15.78
N TYR A 265 -7.44 6.36 -14.49
CA TYR A 265 -6.85 7.19 -13.46
C TYR A 265 -6.86 6.53 -12.07
N MET A 266 -6.10 7.10 -11.15
CA MET A 266 -6.22 6.86 -9.71
C MET A 266 -6.52 8.18 -9.00
N LYS A 267 -7.64 8.25 -8.30
CA LYS A 267 -8.07 9.42 -7.53
C LYS A 267 -7.67 9.21 -6.08
N PHE A 268 -6.75 10.03 -5.60
CA PHE A 268 -6.37 10.06 -4.19
C PHE A 268 -7.25 11.02 -3.40
N SER A 269 -7.42 10.78 -2.11
CA SER A 269 -8.26 11.58 -1.22
C SER A 269 -7.79 11.46 0.23
N LYS A 270 -8.05 12.52 1.01
CA LYS A 270 -7.77 12.57 2.47
C LYS A 270 -8.71 11.69 3.28
N GLU A 271 -9.92 11.51 2.77
CA GLU A 271 -11.00 10.77 3.41
C GLU A 271 -11.36 9.56 2.56
N GLN A 272 -11.78 8.49 3.24
CA GLN A 272 -12.26 7.30 2.58
C GLN A 272 -13.54 7.63 1.80
N ARG A 273 -13.51 7.40 0.49
CA ARG A 273 -14.67 7.57 -0.39
C ARG A 273 -15.04 6.24 -1.03
N TRP A 274 -16.29 5.84 -0.85
CA TRP A 274 -16.86 4.65 -1.47
C TRP A 274 -17.24 4.87 -2.94
N LEU A 275 -17.36 6.13 -3.39
CA LEU A 275 -17.66 6.47 -4.78
C LEU A 275 -16.38 6.97 -5.50
N PRO A 276 -15.97 6.34 -6.62
CA PRO A 276 -14.65 6.55 -7.24
C PRO A 276 -14.57 7.74 -8.22
N PHE A 277 -15.64 8.52 -8.36
CA PHE A 277 -15.74 9.70 -9.22
C PHE A 277 -15.71 10.98 -8.40
#